data_AF-A0A914DJ00-F1
#
_entry.id   AF-A0A914DJ00-F1
#
_cell.length_a   1.000
_cell.length_b   1.000
_cell.length_c   1.000
_cell.angle_alpha   90.00
_cell.angle_beta   90.00
_cell.angle_gamma   90.00
#
_symmetry.space_group_name_H-M   'P 1'
#
loop_
_entity.id
_entity.type
_entity.pdbx_description
1 polymer ?
#
loop_
_entity_poly.entity_id
_entity_poly.type
_entity_poly.pdbx_seq_one_letter_code
_entity_poly.pdbx_strand_id
1 'polypeptide(L)' 'MKATRFFFDQQAKKCKEFEYTGHGGNDNNFESELDCLNDCFT' A
#
# COMPACT_ATOMS: atom_id res chain seq x y z
N MET A 1 -9.98 -9.53 11.29
CA MET A 1 -8.84 -10.18 10.60
C MET A 1 -7.93 -9.07 10.14
N LYS A 2 -6.66 -9.09 10.52
CA LYS A 2 -5.68 -8.07 10.17
C LYS A 2 -4.90 -8.58 8.96
N ALA A 3 -4.80 -7.77 7.91
CA ALA A 3 -4.03 -8.10 6.71
C ALA A 3 -2.89 -7.11 6.55
N THR A 4 -1.69 -7.60 6.24
CA THR A 4 -0.58 -6.71 5.84
C THR A 4 -0.86 -6.20 4.43
N ARG A 5 -0.84 -4.88 4.27
CA ARG A 5 -1.02 -4.19 2.99
C ARG A 5 0.08 -3.15 2.83
N PHE A 6 0.26 -2.67 1.61
CA PHE A 6 1.24 -1.65 1.27
C PHE A 6 0.53 -0.38 0.83
N PHE A 7 1.08 0.77 1.18
CA PHE A 7 0.66 2.07 0.68
C PHE A 7 1.89 2.85 0.21
N PHE A 8 1.73 3.64 -0.84
CA PHE A 8 2.74 4.57 -1.30
C PHE A 8 2.78 5.80 -0.41
N ASP A 9 3.93 6.02 0.22
CA ASP A 9 4.23 7.25 0.94
C ASP A 9 4.90 8.23 -0.03
N GLN A 10 4.15 9.26 -0.42
CA GLN A 10 4.63 10.29 -1.34
C GLN A 10 5.76 11.15 -0.77
N GLN A 11 5.84 11.31 0.55
CA GLN A 11 6.90 12.10 1.20
C GLN A 11 8.21 11.32 1.21
N ALA A 12 8.15 10.03 1.52
CA ALA A 12 9.31 9.15 1.50
C ALA A 12 9.66 8.63 0.09
N LYS A 13 8.74 8.79 -0.88
CA LYS A 13 8.80 8.19 -2.22
C LYS A 13 9.04 6.68 -2.18
N LYS A 14 8.35 6.00 -1.26
CA LYS A 14 8.50 4.57 -1.01
C LYS A 14 7.17 3.93 -0.64
N CYS A 15 7.03 2.65 -0.98
CA CYS A 15 5.96 1.81 -0.47
C CYS A 15 6.26 1.39 0.97
N LYS A 16 5.27 1.52 1.85
CA LYS A 16 5.37 1.16 3.26
C LYS A 16 4.27 0.17 3.62
N GLU A 17 4.60 -0.77 4.50
CA GLU A 17 3.63 -1.70 5.05
C GLU A 17 2.74 -1.03 6.09
N PHE A 18 1.47 -1.44 6.14
CA PHE A 18 0.53 -1.08 7.17
C PHE A 18 -0.45 -2.22 7.45
N GLU A 19 -1.05 -2.20 8.63
CA GLU A 19 -2.05 -3.18 9.01
C GLU A 19 -3.44 -2.72 8.58
N TYR A 20 -4.04 -3.44 7.64
CA TYR A 20 -5.39 -3.19 7.16
C TYR A 20 -6.41 -4.01 7.96
N THR A 21 -7.42 -3.33 8.49
CA THR A 21 -8.48 -3.93 9.32
C THR A 21 -9.61 -4.57 8.51
N GLY A 22 -9.58 -4.42 7.18
CA GLY A 22 -10.53 -5.05 6.27
C GLY A 22 -11.71 -4.18 5.83
N HIS A 23 -11.83 -2.93 6.30
CA HIS A 23 -12.85 -1.97 5.86
C HIS A 23 -12.28 -0.55 5.77
N GLY A 24 -12.83 0.29 4.87
CA GLY A 24 -12.47 1.71 4.76
C GLY A 24 -11.11 1.99 4.11
N GLY A 25 -10.71 1.18 3.14
CA GLY A 25 -9.49 1.42 2.35
C GLY A 25 -9.71 2.48 1.27
N ASN A 26 -8.63 3.10 0.81
CA ASN A 26 -8.59 3.88 -0.43
C ASN A 26 -7.79 3.10 -1.49
N ASP A 27 -7.65 3.66 -2.69
CA ASP A 27 -6.91 3.01 -3.79
C ASP A 27 -5.40 2.87 -3.49
N ASN A 28 -4.88 3.58 -2.47
CA ASN A 28 -3.51 3.45 -1.99
C ASN A 28 -3.36 2.27 -1.02
N ASN A 29 -3.80 1.09 -1.45
CA ASN A 29 -3.83 -0.14 -0.67
C ASN A 29 -3.52 -1.35 -1.56
N PHE A 30 -2.28 -1.80 -1.51
CA PHE A 30 -1.73 -2.84 -2.36
C PHE A 30 -1.45 -4.13 -1.57
N GLU A 31 -1.56 -5.27 -2.24
CA GLU A 31 -1.30 -6.58 -1.62
C GLU A 31 0.20 -6.90 -1.53
N SER A 32 1.01 -6.31 -2.42
CA SER A 32 2.46 -6.47 -2.41
C SER A 32 3.18 -5.13 -2.58
N GLU A 33 4.42 -5.07 -2.09
CA GLU A 33 5.30 -3.93 -2.32
C GLU A 33 5.55 -3.73 -3.82
N LEU A 34 5.68 -4.81 -4.59
CA LEU A 34 5.90 -4.76 -6.03
C LEU A 34 4.73 -4.09 -6.76
N ASP A 35 3.48 -4.42 -6.39
CA ASP A 35 2.30 -3.80 -6.99
C ASP A 35 2.24 -2.30 -6.68
N CYS A 36 2.55 -1.92 -5.43
CA CYS A 36 2.64 -0.54 -5.01
C CYS A 36 3.72 0.25 -5.79
N LEU A 37 4.88 -0.37 -6.01
CA LEU A 37 5.97 0.25 -6.78
C LEU A 37 5.60 0.36 -8.27
N ASN A 38 5.02 -0.69 -8.85
CA ASN A 38 4.60 -0.69 -10.25
C ASN A 38 3.54 0.39 -10.53
N ASP A 39 2.56 0.56 -9.64
CA ASP A 39 1.53 1.60 -9.77
C ASP A 39 2.13 3.02 -9.75
N CYS A 40 3.23 3.21 -9.01
CA CYS A 40 3.89 4.52 -8.91
C CYS A 40 4.94 4.80 -10.00
N PHE A 41 5.40 3.77 -10.73
CA PHE A 41 6.40 3.90 -11.79
C PHE A 41 5.80 3.80 -13.21
N THR A 42 4.48 3.76 -13.34
CA THR A 42 3.77 3.84 -14.63
C THR A 42 3.11 5.21 -14.80
#